data_AF-A0A522V3K3-F1
#
_entry.id   AF-A0A522V3K3-F1
#
_cell.length_a   1.000
_cell.length_b   1.000
_cell.length_c   1.000
_cell.angle_alpha   90.00
_cell.angle_beta   90.00
_cell.angle_gamma   90.00
#
_symmetry.space_group_name_H-M   'P 1'
#
loop_
_entity.id
_entity.type
_entity.pdbx_description
1 polymer ?
#
loop_
_entity_poly.entity_id
_entity_poly.type
_entity_poly.pdbx_seq_one_letter_code
_entity_poly.pdbx_strand_id
1 'polypeptide(L)'
;MNVKMRELLQSALLTKLTLLFIVSYLFWGVSGIFGGFSEGFFRLLHKSPAVISMLVLLANLSARLAAGLKARGKDAASGSGSGPGLSGFVHAGLILFILGAFVSGLTRFEGTVVAAEGQTLDGDEAGFLPGTLYKRPLASNPLSQFAMLEVDPRYKPNRTAAWFVKAKAKLAGSGDIVLINSVFPVFAKGATLFSIKDFGFAPMYRLSHPDGRVFDEAFLLFKLFPPGNEDYFRLVTTPETFYLRYFPEAPLAQDRIASGKRGPLYKLRVTKNLAVIFNGYLSYDEPADLRAFKISFSEPRRWAKLHIVRDYGLFLMAPGAFLAFFSALAAVWRKY
;
A
#
# COMPACT_ATOMS: atom_id res chain seq x y z
N MET A 1 14.37 32.88 40.39
CA MET A 1 14.83 32.27 39.11
C MET A 1 14.68 33.31 38.01
N ASN A 2 15.77 33.71 37.35
CA ASN A 2 15.77 34.81 36.39
C ASN A 2 14.84 34.49 35.19
N VAL A 3 14.14 35.50 34.65
CA VAL A 3 13.17 35.32 33.54
C VAL A 3 13.82 34.61 32.35
N LYS A 4 15.07 34.99 32.02
CA LYS A 4 15.90 34.30 31.01
C LYS A 4 16.08 32.81 31.27
N MET A 5 16.21 32.38 32.54
CA MET A 5 16.43 30.98 32.89
C MET A 5 15.15 30.14 32.75
N ARG A 6 13.96 30.73 32.99
CA ARG A 6 12.66 30.08 32.69
C ARG A 6 12.45 29.89 31.19
N GLU A 7 12.76 30.89 30.39
CA GLU A 7 12.63 30.81 28.92
C GLU A 7 13.60 29.77 28.31
N LEU A 8 14.84 29.72 28.81
CA LEU A 8 15.81 28.69 28.43
C LEU A 8 15.35 27.27 28.79
N LEU A 9 14.82 27.08 30.00
CA LEU A 9 14.29 25.77 30.43
C LEU A 9 13.05 25.35 29.63
N GLN A 10 12.13 26.27 29.35
CA GLN A 10 10.92 25.97 28.58
C GLN A 10 11.21 25.70 27.10
N SER A 11 12.14 26.43 26.50
CA SER A 11 12.58 26.16 25.13
C SER A 11 13.30 24.81 25.03
N ALA A 12 14.22 24.51 25.96
CA ALA A 12 14.93 23.24 26.00
C ALA A 12 13.99 22.04 26.21
N LEU A 13 13.01 22.14 27.11
CA LEU A 13 12.02 21.09 27.34
C LEU A 13 11.17 20.82 26.09
N LEU A 14 10.71 21.89 25.42
CA LEU A 14 9.89 21.74 24.23
C LEU A 14 10.70 21.16 23.06
N THR A 15 11.94 21.60 22.86
CA THR A 15 12.83 21.00 21.87
C THR A 15 13.04 19.52 22.15
N LYS A 16 13.27 19.13 23.43
CA LYS A 16 13.39 17.71 23.82
C LYS A 16 12.12 16.91 23.55
N LEU A 17 10.94 17.46 23.82
CA LEU A 17 9.66 16.81 23.54
C LEU A 17 9.41 16.65 22.03
N THR A 18 9.70 17.68 21.23
CA THR A 18 9.60 17.60 19.78
C THR A 18 10.61 16.61 19.21
N LEU A 19 11.85 16.58 19.72
CA LEU A 19 12.86 15.62 19.29
C LEU A 19 12.48 14.19 19.69
N LEU A 20 11.94 13.99 20.89
CA LEU A 20 11.42 12.71 21.35
C LEU A 20 10.27 12.24 20.45
N PHE A 21 9.35 13.14 20.07
CA PHE A 21 8.28 12.83 19.14
C PHE A 21 8.82 12.45 17.75
N ILE A 22 9.78 13.20 17.20
CA ILE A 22 10.40 12.92 15.88
C ILE A 22 11.19 11.61 15.91
N VAL A 23 11.98 11.36 16.96
CA VAL A 23 12.76 10.12 17.12
C VAL A 23 11.80 8.94 17.30
N SER A 24 10.74 9.10 18.09
CA SER A 24 9.70 8.08 18.21
C SER A 24 9.04 7.83 16.86
N TYR A 25 8.76 8.88 16.07
CA TYR A 25 8.20 8.77 14.72
C TYR A 25 9.14 8.03 13.75
N LEU A 26 10.43 8.37 13.70
CA LEU A 26 11.42 7.74 12.83
C LEU A 26 11.69 6.29 13.26
N PHE A 27 11.84 6.04 14.55
CA PHE A 27 11.98 4.69 15.09
C PHE A 27 10.76 3.84 14.74
N TRP A 28 9.57 4.40 14.84
CA TRP A 28 8.31 3.71 14.57
C TRP A 28 8.10 3.46 13.05
N GLY A 29 8.52 4.38 12.19
CA GLY A 29 8.50 4.21 10.73
C GLY A 29 9.57 3.25 10.19
N VAL A 30 10.76 3.21 10.79
CA VAL A 30 11.90 2.38 10.32
C VAL A 30 11.86 0.97 10.90
N SER A 31 11.40 0.80 12.15
CA SER A 31 11.51 -0.49 12.85
C SER A 31 10.61 -1.58 12.29
N GLY A 32 9.53 -1.25 11.57
CA GLY A 32 8.64 -2.26 10.98
C GLY A 32 8.00 -3.21 12.00
N ILE A 33 8.11 -2.93 13.31
CA ILE A 33 7.72 -3.81 14.44
C ILE A 33 6.21 -4.14 14.42
N PHE A 34 5.42 -3.42 13.61
CA PHE A 34 3.99 -3.68 13.39
C PHE A 34 3.61 -3.94 11.92
N GLY A 35 4.53 -4.43 11.08
CA GLY A 35 4.27 -4.76 9.67
C GLY A 35 3.09 -5.73 9.42
N GLY A 36 2.61 -6.43 10.46
CA GLY A 36 1.41 -7.27 10.44
C GLY A 36 0.15 -6.66 11.08
N PHE A 37 0.26 -5.56 11.81
CA PHE A 37 -0.88 -4.84 12.39
C PHE A 37 -1.15 -3.57 11.58
N SER A 38 -1.83 -3.74 10.45
CA SER A 38 -2.37 -2.65 9.60
C SER A 38 -3.45 -1.79 10.29
N GLU A 39 -3.63 -1.94 11.61
CA GLU A 39 -4.30 -0.96 12.47
C GLU A 39 -3.49 0.36 12.60
N GLY A 40 -2.43 0.54 11.81
CA GLY A 40 -2.01 1.77 11.12
C GLY A 40 -2.05 3.07 11.94
N PHE A 41 -0.88 3.60 12.26
CA PHE A 41 -0.57 4.95 12.77
C PHE A 41 -1.68 6.00 12.77
N PHE A 42 -2.24 6.25 11.59
CA PHE A 42 -3.27 7.24 11.36
C PHE A 42 -4.53 6.92 12.16
N ARG A 43 -4.90 5.65 12.28
CA ARG A 43 -5.97 5.21 13.20
C ARG A 43 -5.67 5.62 14.65
N LEU A 44 -4.41 5.54 15.10
CA LEU A 44 -3.99 5.97 16.44
C LEU A 44 -4.02 7.51 16.57
N LEU A 45 -3.48 8.24 15.59
CA LEU A 45 -3.49 9.71 15.56
C LEU A 45 -4.91 10.29 15.60
N HIS A 46 -5.86 9.55 15.05
CA HIS A 46 -7.25 9.97 15.00
C HIS A 46 -8.08 9.49 16.21
N LYS A 47 -7.47 8.89 17.23
CA LYS A 47 -8.14 8.63 18.52
C LYS A 47 -8.27 9.95 19.29
N SER A 48 -9.36 10.10 20.06
CA SER A 48 -9.67 11.35 20.76
C SER A 48 -8.52 11.92 21.64
N PRO A 49 -7.72 11.13 22.38
CA PRO A 49 -6.63 11.70 23.18
C PRO A 49 -5.51 12.30 22.31
N ALA A 50 -5.23 11.69 21.16
CA ALA A 50 -4.23 12.18 20.22
C ALA A 50 -4.70 13.48 19.56
N VAL A 51 -5.98 13.55 19.17
CA VAL A 51 -6.57 14.77 18.59
C VAL A 51 -6.53 15.94 19.58
N ILE A 52 -6.93 15.71 20.84
CA ILE A 52 -6.86 16.75 21.89
C ILE A 52 -5.42 17.25 22.08
N SER A 53 -4.47 16.32 22.17
CA SER A 53 -3.04 16.66 22.31
C SER A 53 -2.54 17.49 21.13
N MET A 54 -2.93 17.14 19.90
CA MET A 54 -2.60 17.89 18.70
C MET A 54 -3.20 19.31 18.71
N LEU A 55 -4.44 19.48 19.16
CA LEU A 55 -5.07 20.79 19.27
C LEU A 55 -4.37 21.70 20.30
N VAL A 56 -3.98 21.15 21.45
CA VAL A 56 -3.22 21.89 22.47
C VAL A 56 -1.85 22.31 21.93
N LEU A 57 -1.15 21.40 21.24
CA LEU A 57 0.11 21.71 20.57
C LEU A 57 -0.04 22.79 19.51
N LEU A 58 -1.08 22.70 18.67
CA LEU A 58 -1.38 23.66 17.62
C LEU A 58 -1.61 25.06 18.22
N ALA A 59 -2.41 25.18 19.27
CA ALA A 59 -2.68 26.45 19.94
C ALA A 59 -1.40 27.08 20.52
N ASN A 60 -0.57 26.27 21.20
CA ASN A 60 0.71 26.73 21.75
C ASN A 60 1.69 27.18 20.67
N LEU A 61 1.86 26.39 19.61
CA LEU A 61 2.75 26.74 18.49
C LEU A 61 2.29 28.03 17.78
N SER A 62 0.97 28.19 17.61
CA SER A 62 0.37 29.38 16.99
C SER A 62 0.61 30.62 17.85
N ALA A 63 0.40 30.52 19.17
CA ALA A 63 0.66 31.61 20.10
C ALA A 63 2.14 32.05 20.09
N ARG A 64 3.07 31.10 20.04
CA ARG A 64 4.52 31.37 19.96
C ARG A 64 4.92 32.03 18.65
N LEU A 65 4.37 31.53 17.53
CA LEU A 65 4.61 32.13 16.22
C LEU A 65 4.09 33.57 16.19
N ALA A 66 2.88 33.82 16.68
CA ALA A 66 2.30 35.16 16.75
C ALA A 66 3.11 36.11 17.65
N ALA A 67 3.56 35.65 18.82
CA ALA A 67 4.42 36.43 19.71
C ALA A 67 5.76 36.78 19.05
N GLY A 68 6.38 35.82 18.35
CA GLY A 68 7.62 36.04 17.61
C GLY A 68 7.47 37.04 16.45
N LEU A 69 6.36 36.97 15.71
CA LEU A 69 6.04 37.93 14.65
C LEU A 69 5.81 39.34 15.21
N LYS A 70 5.09 39.46 16.34
CA LYS A 70 4.83 40.75 17.01
C LYS A 70 6.11 41.41 17.54
N ALA A 71 7.02 40.64 18.12
CA ALA A 71 8.31 41.15 18.57
C ALA A 71 9.12 41.74 17.40
N ARG A 72 9.19 41.01 16.29
CA ARG A 72 9.90 41.46 15.08
C ARG A 72 9.29 42.69 14.42
N GLY A 73 7.97 42.84 14.44
CA GLY A 73 7.33 44.06 13.94
C GLY A 73 7.82 45.32 14.66
N LYS A 74 8.14 45.20 15.95
CA LYS A 74 8.75 46.29 16.73
C LYS A 74 10.21 46.51 16.38
N ASP A 75 10.99 45.43 16.24
CA ASP A 75 12.42 45.53 15.90
C ASP A 75 12.63 46.11 14.49
N ALA A 76 11.79 45.71 13.53
CA ALA A 76 11.81 46.25 12.16
C ALA A 76 11.49 47.75 12.13
N ALA A 77 10.53 48.21 12.95
CA ALA A 77 10.24 49.63 13.11
C ALA A 77 11.41 50.43 13.70
N SER A 78 12.29 49.76 14.48
CA SER A 78 13.51 50.36 15.03
C SER A 78 14.73 50.30 14.09
N GLY A 79 14.58 49.81 12.85
CA GLY A 79 15.68 49.71 11.87
C GLY A 79 16.67 48.56 12.12
N SER A 80 16.44 47.73 13.15
CA SER A 80 17.25 46.54 13.44
C SER A 80 16.72 45.35 12.64
N GLY A 81 17.08 45.29 11.36
CA GLY A 81 16.58 44.26 10.45
C GLY A 81 17.20 42.88 10.66
N SER A 82 16.63 42.06 11.54
CA SER A 82 16.84 40.61 11.49
C SER A 82 15.68 39.96 10.74
N GLY A 83 15.97 39.31 9.60
CA GLY A 83 14.97 38.56 8.83
C GLY A 83 14.29 37.46 9.67
N PRO A 84 13.30 36.73 9.14
CA PRO A 84 12.62 35.73 9.91
C PRO A 84 13.59 34.65 10.41
N GLY A 85 14.00 34.77 11.67
CA GLY A 85 14.87 33.80 12.33
C GLY A 85 14.25 32.41 12.27
N LEU A 86 15.13 31.42 12.01
CA LEU A 86 14.85 30.02 11.70
C LEU A 86 13.80 29.35 12.62
N SER A 87 13.72 29.78 13.88
CA SER A 87 12.68 29.34 14.82
C SER A 87 11.24 29.55 14.30
N GLY A 88 10.96 30.66 13.62
CA GLY A 88 9.64 30.93 13.06
C GLY A 88 9.23 29.91 11.99
N PHE A 89 10.16 29.50 11.13
CA PHE A 89 9.92 28.48 10.11
C PHE A 89 9.72 27.09 10.71
N VAL A 90 10.41 26.77 11.81
CA VAL A 90 10.15 25.51 12.55
C VAL A 90 8.70 25.48 13.07
N HIS A 91 8.23 26.55 13.71
CA HIS A 91 6.85 26.62 14.21
C HIS A 91 5.83 26.55 13.07
N ALA A 92 6.05 27.29 11.98
CA ALA A 92 5.18 27.26 10.81
C ALA A 92 5.11 25.85 10.19
N GLY A 93 6.24 25.15 10.06
CA GLY A 93 6.29 23.78 9.57
C GLY A 93 5.52 22.80 10.46
N LEU A 94 5.68 22.90 11.78
CA LEU A 94 4.95 22.07 12.74
C LEU A 94 3.43 22.35 12.73
N ILE A 95 3.03 23.61 12.59
CA ILE A 95 1.62 24.00 12.45
C ILE A 95 1.02 23.36 11.20
N LEU A 96 1.68 23.50 10.04
CA LEU A 96 1.25 22.87 8.79
C LEU A 96 1.17 21.36 8.91
N PHE A 97 2.12 20.73 9.61
CA PHE A 97 2.11 19.29 9.86
C PHE A 97 0.89 18.86 10.70
N ILE A 98 0.61 19.56 11.80
CA ILE A 98 -0.54 19.23 12.67
C ILE A 98 -1.86 19.46 11.95
N LEU A 99 -1.99 20.57 11.20
CA LEU A 99 -3.17 20.83 10.37
C LEU A 99 -3.36 19.74 9.32
N GLY A 100 -2.28 19.29 8.69
CA GLY A 100 -2.32 18.16 7.76
C GLY A 100 -2.76 16.86 8.40
N ALA A 101 -2.28 16.56 9.62
CA ALA A 101 -2.73 15.38 10.37
C ALA A 101 -4.24 15.46 10.69
N PHE A 102 -4.74 16.65 11.02
CA PHE A 102 -6.17 16.87 11.24
C PHE A 102 -6.99 16.66 9.96
N VAL A 103 -6.55 17.23 8.83
CA VAL A 103 -7.20 17.05 7.52
C VAL A 103 -7.17 15.57 7.09
N SER A 104 -6.07 14.85 7.32
CA SER A 104 -5.99 13.40 7.11
C SER A 104 -7.01 12.66 7.98
N GLY A 105 -7.15 13.05 9.25
CA GLY A 105 -8.13 12.51 10.18
C GLY A 105 -9.59 12.64 9.75
N LEU A 106 -9.89 13.63 8.92
CA LEU A 106 -11.23 13.86 8.41
C LEU A 106 -11.46 13.25 7.02
N THR A 107 -10.44 13.28 6.16
CA THR A 107 -10.59 13.03 4.71
C THR A 107 -9.97 11.74 4.21
N ARG A 108 -9.20 11.03 5.06
CA ARG A 108 -8.48 9.83 4.63
C ARG A 108 -9.42 8.68 4.29
N PHE A 109 -9.19 8.12 3.11
CA PHE A 109 -9.70 6.83 2.68
C PHE A 109 -8.51 5.86 2.52
N GLU A 110 -8.70 4.61 2.91
CA GLU A 110 -7.74 3.54 2.72
C GLU A 110 -8.46 2.23 2.46
N GLY A 111 -7.96 1.42 1.52
CA GLY A 111 -8.52 0.12 1.22
C GLY A 111 -7.61 -0.71 0.33
N THR A 112 -7.86 -2.01 0.26
CA THR A 112 -7.14 -2.93 -0.62
C THR A 112 -8.09 -3.57 -1.61
N VAL A 113 -7.69 -3.63 -2.88
CA VAL A 113 -8.42 -4.29 -3.97
C VAL A 113 -7.53 -5.32 -4.63
N VAL A 114 -8.12 -6.32 -5.28
CA VAL A 114 -7.40 -7.25 -6.15
C VAL A 114 -7.90 -7.08 -7.56
N ALA A 115 -6.99 -6.85 -8.50
CA ALA A 115 -7.31 -6.65 -9.91
C ALA A 115 -6.47 -7.58 -10.77
N ALA A 116 -7.11 -8.39 -11.60
CA ALA A 116 -6.47 -9.15 -12.66
C ALA A 116 -6.28 -8.30 -13.92
N GLU A 117 -5.34 -8.67 -14.79
CA GLU A 117 -5.18 -8.06 -16.10
C GLU A 117 -6.50 -8.10 -16.90
N GLY A 118 -6.83 -6.98 -17.54
CA GLY A 118 -8.09 -6.77 -18.25
C GLY A 118 -9.31 -6.53 -17.35
N GLN A 119 -9.18 -6.58 -16.02
CA GLN A 119 -10.29 -6.31 -15.11
C GLN A 119 -10.48 -4.80 -14.90
N THR A 120 -11.73 -4.36 -14.99
CA THR A 120 -12.16 -3.01 -14.56
C THR A 120 -12.70 -3.11 -13.15
N LEU A 121 -12.32 -2.15 -12.31
CA LEU A 121 -12.86 -1.97 -10.97
C LEU A 121 -13.64 -0.66 -10.94
N ASP A 122 -14.87 -0.74 -10.44
CA ASP A 122 -15.84 0.36 -10.46
C ASP A 122 -15.69 1.34 -9.29
N GLY A 123 -14.61 1.23 -8.51
CA GLY A 123 -14.29 2.11 -7.38
C GLY A 123 -15.34 2.15 -6.27
N ASP A 124 -16.26 1.17 -6.29
CA ASP A 124 -17.27 0.97 -5.28
C ASP A 124 -16.65 0.36 -4.02
N GLU A 125 -17.32 0.55 -2.87
CA GLU A 125 -16.82 0.00 -1.61
C GLU A 125 -16.87 -1.54 -1.61
N ALA A 126 -17.76 -2.15 -2.42
CA ALA A 126 -17.89 -3.59 -2.55
C ALA A 126 -16.70 -4.25 -3.26
N GLY A 127 -15.97 -3.52 -4.11
CA GLY A 127 -14.74 -4.01 -4.73
C GLY A 127 -13.54 -4.11 -3.79
N PHE A 128 -13.63 -3.58 -2.57
CA PHE A 128 -12.55 -3.65 -1.58
C PHE A 128 -12.62 -4.94 -0.75
N LEU A 129 -11.44 -5.47 -0.41
CA LEU A 129 -11.34 -6.65 0.44
C LEU A 129 -11.95 -6.37 1.83
N PRO A 130 -12.82 -7.26 2.34
CA PRO A 130 -13.43 -7.11 3.65
C PRO A 130 -12.39 -6.88 4.75
N GLY A 131 -12.70 -5.96 5.67
CA GLY A 131 -11.83 -5.59 6.79
C GLY A 131 -10.64 -4.69 6.43
N THR A 132 -10.38 -4.43 5.13
CA THR A 132 -9.30 -3.52 4.71
C THR A 132 -9.77 -2.08 4.53
N LEU A 133 -11.07 -1.88 4.34
CA LEU A 133 -11.67 -0.57 4.12
C LEU A 133 -11.64 0.28 5.39
N TYR A 134 -11.13 1.49 5.26
CA TYR A 134 -11.10 2.49 6.31
C TYR A 134 -11.44 3.85 5.69
N LYS A 135 -12.56 4.42 6.14
CA LYS A 135 -13.12 5.65 5.61
C LYS A 135 -13.45 6.61 6.74
N ARG A 136 -12.95 7.85 6.64
CA ARG A 136 -13.25 8.92 7.59
C ARG A 136 -14.51 9.71 7.18
N PRO A 137 -15.11 10.49 8.10
CA PRO A 137 -16.43 11.09 7.86
C PRO A 137 -16.53 11.98 6.62
N LEU A 138 -15.44 12.66 6.25
CA LEU A 138 -15.36 13.53 5.08
C LEU A 138 -14.53 12.89 3.95
N ALA A 139 -14.23 11.60 4.04
CA ALA A 139 -13.48 10.90 3.02
C ALA A 139 -14.37 10.64 1.80
N SER A 140 -13.82 10.96 0.62
CA SER A 140 -14.41 10.59 -0.67
C SER A 140 -13.78 9.32 -1.19
N ASN A 141 -14.54 8.52 -1.95
CA ASN A 141 -14.01 7.30 -2.56
C ASN A 141 -12.83 7.66 -3.48
N PRO A 142 -11.72 6.92 -3.44
CA PRO A 142 -10.62 7.12 -4.38
C PRO A 142 -11.14 6.86 -5.78
N LEU A 143 -10.67 7.67 -6.75
CA LEU A 143 -10.93 7.58 -8.20
C LEU A 143 -11.98 6.57 -8.64
N SER A 144 -13.08 7.07 -9.22
CA SER A 144 -14.31 6.30 -9.37
C SER A 144 -14.16 4.99 -10.14
N GLN A 145 -13.24 4.80 -11.09
CA GLN A 145 -13.02 3.47 -11.70
C GLN A 145 -11.60 3.37 -12.28
N PHE A 146 -11.03 2.16 -12.37
CA PHE A 146 -9.79 1.93 -13.13
C PHE A 146 -9.76 0.54 -13.77
N ALA A 147 -9.07 0.43 -14.90
CA ALA A 147 -8.82 -0.85 -15.58
C ALA A 147 -7.36 -1.27 -15.40
N MET A 148 -7.13 -2.48 -14.91
CA MET A 148 -5.80 -3.08 -14.82
C MET A 148 -5.38 -3.57 -16.20
N LEU A 149 -4.37 -2.95 -16.81
CA LEU A 149 -3.93 -3.29 -18.16
C LEU A 149 -2.88 -4.41 -18.15
N GLU A 150 -1.90 -4.31 -17.26
CA GLU A 150 -0.73 -5.17 -17.26
C GLU A 150 -0.12 -5.24 -15.86
N VAL A 151 0.36 -6.40 -15.45
CA VAL A 151 1.18 -6.61 -14.26
C VAL A 151 2.49 -7.27 -14.70
N ASP A 152 3.60 -6.57 -14.56
CA ASP A 152 4.93 -7.00 -14.98
C ASP A 152 5.85 -7.22 -13.76
N PRO A 153 5.96 -8.47 -13.26
CA PRO A 153 6.92 -8.81 -12.22
C PRO A 153 8.34 -8.94 -12.79
N ARG A 154 9.28 -8.23 -12.18
CA ARG A 154 10.72 -8.36 -12.45
C ARG A 154 11.36 -9.28 -11.43
N TYR A 155 11.86 -10.40 -11.93
CA TYR A 155 12.42 -11.48 -11.13
C TYR A 155 13.90 -11.25 -10.83
N LYS A 156 14.36 -11.81 -9.69
CA LYS A 156 15.79 -11.98 -9.42
C LYS A 156 16.39 -12.96 -10.44
N PRO A 157 17.73 -12.95 -10.67
CA PRO A 157 18.36 -13.86 -11.63
C PRO A 157 18.03 -15.34 -11.41
N ASN A 158 17.90 -15.76 -10.14
CA ASN A 158 17.54 -17.13 -9.77
C ASN A 158 16.04 -17.45 -9.86
N ARG A 159 15.19 -16.47 -10.21
CA ARG A 159 13.72 -16.58 -10.35
C ARG A 159 12.96 -17.07 -9.10
N THR A 160 13.60 -17.08 -7.92
CA THR A 160 12.94 -17.50 -6.66
C THR A 160 12.19 -16.37 -5.97
N ALA A 161 12.33 -15.12 -6.44
CA ALA A 161 11.61 -13.97 -5.91
C ALA A 161 11.50 -12.88 -6.97
N ALA A 162 10.42 -12.09 -6.91
CA ALA A 162 10.32 -10.83 -7.60
C ALA A 162 10.97 -9.78 -6.70
N TRP A 163 11.90 -9.01 -7.25
CA TRP A 163 12.48 -7.88 -6.52
C TRP A 163 11.71 -6.59 -6.81
N PHE A 164 10.93 -6.57 -7.88
CA PHE A 164 10.14 -5.43 -8.30
C PHE A 164 8.90 -5.90 -9.07
N VAL A 165 7.77 -5.25 -8.85
CA VAL A 165 6.54 -5.49 -9.63
C VAL A 165 6.06 -4.15 -10.13
N LYS A 166 5.73 -4.08 -11.42
CA LYS A 166 5.12 -2.93 -12.06
C LYS A 166 3.70 -3.28 -12.46
N ALA A 167 2.76 -2.36 -12.34
CA ALA A 167 1.43 -2.51 -12.89
C ALA A 167 1.08 -1.25 -13.71
N LYS A 168 0.37 -1.46 -14.81
CA LYS A 168 -0.22 -0.38 -15.62
C LYS A 168 -1.71 -0.37 -15.38
N ALA A 169 -2.23 0.73 -14.87
CA ALA A 169 -3.66 0.93 -14.69
C ALA A 169 -4.14 2.14 -15.48
N LYS A 170 -5.27 2.02 -16.19
CA LYS A 170 -5.93 3.13 -16.85
C LYS A 170 -7.02 3.68 -15.94
N LEU A 171 -6.91 4.96 -15.57
CA LEU A 171 -7.93 5.61 -14.75
C LEU A 171 -9.14 5.99 -15.61
N ALA A 172 -10.34 5.66 -15.14
CA ALA A 172 -11.57 6.10 -15.78
C ALA A 172 -11.77 7.61 -15.61
N GLY A 173 -12.50 8.22 -16.55
CA GLY A 173 -12.72 9.66 -16.61
C GLY A 173 -11.56 10.43 -17.26
N SER A 174 -10.33 10.24 -16.79
CA SER A 174 -9.16 10.93 -17.38
C SER A 174 -8.53 10.18 -18.56
N GLY A 175 -8.63 8.85 -18.60
CA GLY A 175 -7.92 8.04 -19.58
C GLY A 175 -6.40 7.90 -19.32
N ASP A 176 -5.86 8.66 -18.37
CA ASP A 176 -4.46 8.59 -17.93
C ASP A 176 -4.04 7.17 -17.54
N ILE A 177 -2.81 6.82 -17.94
CA ILE A 177 -2.16 5.57 -17.53
C ILE A 177 -1.27 5.86 -16.33
N VAL A 178 -1.53 5.16 -15.23
CA VAL A 178 -0.71 5.20 -14.02
C VAL A 178 0.20 3.98 -13.98
N LEU A 179 1.49 4.22 -13.78
CA LEU A 179 2.50 3.19 -13.59
C LEU A 179 2.71 2.96 -12.10
N ILE A 180 2.06 1.93 -11.55
CA ILE A 180 2.15 1.57 -10.14
C ILE A 180 3.35 0.65 -9.95
N ASN A 181 4.08 0.77 -8.84
CA ASN A 181 5.17 -0.14 -8.52
C ASN A 181 5.10 -0.66 -7.08
N SER A 182 5.87 -1.71 -6.80
CA SER A 182 5.88 -2.38 -5.48
C SER A 182 6.81 -1.75 -4.44
N VAL A 183 7.67 -0.79 -4.83
CA VAL A 183 8.70 -0.23 -3.94
C VAL A 183 8.23 1.06 -3.30
N PHE A 184 7.74 1.99 -4.13
CA PHE A 184 7.27 3.29 -3.68
C PHE A 184 5.82 3.52 -4.12
N PRO A 185 4.97 4.08 -3.24
CA PRO A 185 3.63 4.49 -3.61
C PRO A 185 3.68 5.50 -4.75
N VAL A 186 2.72 5.41 -5.67
CA VAL A 186 2.62 6.30 -6.82
C VAL A 186 1.42 7.22 -6.64
N PHE A 187 1.68 8.52 -6.75
CA PHE A 187 0.64 9.53 -6.71
C PHE A 187 -0.15 9.54 -8.01
N ALA A 188 -1.47 9.58 -7.85
CA ALA A 188 -2.45 9.75 -8.91
C ALA A 188 -3.34 10.95 -8.59
N LYS A 189 -4.33 11.20 -9.45
CA LYS A 189 -5.26 12.32 -9.31
C LYS A 189 -6.03 12.28 -7.98
N GLY A 190 -6.33 13.47 -7.46
CA GLY A 190 -7.19 13.64 -6.29
C GLY A 190 -6.59 13.18 -4.96
N ALA A 191 -5.27 13.33 -4.75
CA ALA A 191 -4.58 12.88 -3.54
C ALA A 191 -4.55 11.36 -3.35
N THR A 192 -4.71 10.59 -4.43
CA THR A 192 -4.76 9.13 -4.38
C THR A 192 -3.36 8.55 -4.56
N LEU A 193 -3.02 7.56 -3.77
CA LEU A 193 -1.78 6.81 -3.77
C LEU A 193 -2.11 5.36 -4.07
N PHE A 194 -1.35 4.77 -5.00
CA PHE A 194 -1.41 3.35 -5.31
C PHE A 194 -0.11 2.68 -4.90
N SER A 195 -0.20 1.52 -4.26
CA SER A 195 0.96 0.65 -4.02
C SER A 195 0.60 -0.81 -4.23
N ILE A 196 1.55 -1.60 -4.73
CA ILE A 196 1.35 -3.05 -4.89
C ILE A 196 1.78 -3.74 -3.58
N LYS A 197 0.86 -4.47 -2.94
CA LYS A 197 1.13 -5.23 -1.72
C LYS A 197 1.41 -6.70 -1.99
N ASP A 198 0.79 -7.24 -3.03
CA ASP A 198 0.96 -8.63 -3.43
C ASP A 198 0.66 -8.76 -4.92
N PHE A 199 1.06 -9.88 -5.51
CA PHE A 199 0.75 -10.21 -6.90
C PHE A 199 0.76 -11.72 -7.08
N GLY A 200 0.19 -12.19 -8.18
CA GLY A 200 0.18 -13.60 -8.50
C GLY A 200 -0.38 -13.89 -9.88
N PHE A 201 -0.83 -15.12 -10.05
CA PHE A 201 -1.42 -15.61 -11.29
C PHE A 201 -2.89 -15.97 -11.07
N ALA A 202 -3.69 -15.67 -12.07
CA ALA A 202 -5.11 -15.93 -12.17
C ALA A 202 -5.36 -16.84 -13.37
N PRO A 203 -5.11 -18.16 -13.27
CA PRO A 203 -5.57 -19.10 -14.27
C PRO A 203 -7.10 -19.11 -14.32
N MET A 204 -7.65 -19.21 -15.53
CA MET A 204 -9.05 -19.59 -15.70
C MET A 204 -9.12 -21.10 -15.68
N TYR A 205 -9.89 -21.66 -14.75
CA TYR A 205 -10.23 -23.08 -14.82
C TYR A 205 -11.50 -23.25 -15.64
N ARG A 206 -11.61 -24.38 -16.31
CA ARG A 206 -12.82 -24.80 -17.00
C ARG A 206 -13.18 -26.21 -16.56
N LEU A 207 -14.39 -26.39 -16.06
CA LEU A 207 -14.98 -27.69 -15.75
C LEU A 207 -15.96 -28.07 -16.82
N SER A 208 -15.74 -29.25 -17.39
CA SER A 208 -16.63 -29.82 -18.40
C SER A 208 -17.04 -31.24 -18.05
N HIS A 209 -18.21 -31.63 -18.52
CA HIS A 209 -18.60 -33.03 -18.52
C HIS A 209 -17.69 -33.87 -19.43
N PRO A 210 -17.68 -35.20 -19.29
CA PRO A 210 -16.91 -36.08 -20.18
C PRO A 210 -17.22 -35.89 -21.67
N ASP A 211 -18.46 -35.50 -21.99
CA ASP A 211 -18.97 -35.18 -23.33
C ASP A 211 -18.50 -33.81 -23.88
N GLY A 212 -17.82 -33.00 -23.06
CA GLY A 212 -17.27 -31.69 -23.43
C GLY A 212 -18.16 -30.50 -23.06
N ARG A 213 -19.38 -30.69 -22.54
CA ARG A 213 -20.24 -29.57 -22.13
C ARG A 213 -19.66 -28.87 -20.91
N VAL A 214 -19.36 -27.57 -21.03
CA VAL A 214 -18.88 -26.72 -19.93
C VAL A 214 -20.04 -26.39 -19.00
N PHE A 215 -19.85 -26.52 -17.70
CA PHE A 215 -20.84 -26.09 -16.70
C PHE A 215 -20.32 -25.06 -15.70
N ASP A 216 -19.01 -24.91 -15.57
CA ASP A 216 -18.42 -23.89 -14.70
C ASP A 216 -17.05 -23.46 -15.23
N GLU A 217 -16.79 -22.16 -15.14
CA GLU A 217 -15.56 -21.52 -15.61
C GLU A 217 -15.35 -20.21 -14.84
N ALA A 218 -14.19 -20.06 -14.21
CA ALA A 218 -13.85 -18.80 -13.54
C ALA A 218 -12.33 -18.61 -13.41
N PHE A 219 -11.93 -17.35 -13.15
CA PHE A 219 -10.56 -17.01 -12.79
C PHE A 219 -10.31 -17.26 -11.30
N LEU A 220 -9.21 -17.93 -10.98
CA LEU A 220 -8.82 -18.23 -9.60
C LEU A 220 -7.61 -17.41 -9.19
N LEU A 221 -7.75 -16.55 -8.19
CA LEU A 221 -6.65 -15.72 -7.69
C LEU A 221 -5.71 -16.56 -6.82
N PHE A 222 -4.60 -17.02 -7.40
CA PHE A 222 -3.63 -17.82 -6.66
C PHE A 222 -2.32 -17.09 -6.39
N LYS A 223 -1.71 -17.41 -5.26
CA LYS A 223 -0.35 -17.00 -4.94
C LYS A 223 0.67 -18.05 -5.40
N LEU A 224 0.71 -18.31 -6.71
CA LEU A 224 1.64 -19.27 -7.34
C LEU A 224 3.05 -18.68 -7.53
N PHE A 225 3.46 -17.79 -6.63
CA PHE A 225 4.74 -17.12 -6.67
C PHE A 225 5.51 -17.27 -5.34
N PRO A 226 6.81 -17.61 -5.36
CA PRO A 226 7.61 -18.02 -6.53
C PRO A 226 7.08 -19.24 -7.28
N PRO A 227 7.54 -19.45 -8.53
CA PRO A 227 7.18 -20.62 -9.33
C PRO A 227 7.37 -21.93 -8.56
N GLY A 228 6.41 -22.84 -8.65
CA GLY A 228 6.43 -24.11 -7.92
C GLY A 228 5.78 -24.08 -6.53
N ASN A 229 5.38 -22.90 -6.03
CA ASN A 229 4.48 -22.82 -4.88
C ASN A 229 3.13 -23.47 -5.19
N GLU A 230 2.57 -24.11 -4.18
CA GLU A 230 1.27 -24.76 -4.23
C GLU A 230 0.23 -23.91 -3.52
N ASP A 231 -0.88 -23.69 -4.21
CA ASP A 231 -2.09 -23.12 -3.64
C ASP A 231 -3.25 -24.10 -3.89
N TYR A 232 -4.38 -23.88 -3.24
CA TYR A 232 -5.53 -24.77 -3.40
C TYR A 232 -6.86 -24.04 -3.48
N PHE A 233 -7.84 -24.71 -4.07
CA PHE A 233 -9.22 -24.25 -4.11
C PHE A 233 -10.18 -25.42 -3.96
N ARG A 234 -11.42 -25.08 -3.62
CA ARG A 234 -12.55 -25.98 -3.57
C ARG A 234 -13.69 -25.37 -4.36
N LEU A 235 -14.44 -26.22 -5.02
CA LEU A 235 -15.62 -25.83 -5.76
C LEU A 235 -16.84 -26.15 -4.92
N VAL A 236 -17.90 -25.36 -5.06
CA VAL A 236 -19.17 -25.66 -4.38
C VAL A 236 -19.83 -26.88 -5.00
N THR A 237 -19.61 -27.10 -6.29
CA THR A 237 -20.22 -28.16 -7.10
C THR A 237 -19.59 -29.54 -6.91
N THR A 238 -18.39 -29.62 -6.32
CA THR A 238 -17.67 -30.89 -6.19
C THR A 238 -16.97 -31.02 -4.83
N PRO A 239 -16.91 -32.24 -4.24
CA PRO A 239 -16.27 -32.45 -2.94
C PRO A 239 -14.73 -32.46 -2.98
N GLU A 240 -14.13 -32.42 -4.17
CA GLU A 240 -12.69 -32.50 -4.36
C GLU A 240 -11.96 -31.22 -3.92
N THR A 241 -10.73 -31.37 -3.46
CA THR A 241 -9.79 -30.25 -3.25
C THR A 241 -8.72 -30.28 -4.33
N PHE A 242 -8.54 -29.15 -4.99
CA PHE A 242 -7.62 -29.00 -6.12
C PHE A 242 -6.41 -28.21 -5.67
N TYR A 243 -5.24 -28.83 -5.71
CA TYR A 243 -3.95 -28.21 -5.43
C TYR A 243 -3.25 -27.92 -6.75
N LEU A 244 -2.83 -26.68 -6.94
CA LEU A 244 -2.25 -26.20 -8.19
C LEU A 244 -0.87 -25.59 -7.95
N ARG A 245 0.09 -25.95 -8.80
CA ARG A 245 1.36 -25.25 -8.95
C ARG A 245 1.51 -24.78 -10.38
N TYR A 246 2.08 -23.61 -10.59
CA TYR A 246 2.30 -23.05 -11.93
C TYR A 246 3.78 -22.79 -12.21
N PHE A 247 4.17 -23.07 -13.46
CA PHE A 247 5.53 -22.95 -13.97
C PHE A 247 5.51 -22.11 -15.27
N PRO A 248 5.71 -20.78 -15.22
CA PRO A 248 5.53 -19.88 -16.38
C PRO A 248 6.58 -20.03 -17.48
N GLU A 249 7.84 -20.20 -17.11
CA GLU A 249 8.96 -20.36 -18.05
C GLU A 249 9.96 -21.32 -17.41
N ALA A 250 10.16 -22.50 -18.00
CA ALA A 250 10.94 -23.55 -17.38
C ALA A 250 12.45 -23.41 -17.67
N PRO A 251 13.29 -23.29 -16.62
CA PRO A 251 14.53 -24.06 -16.64
C PRO A 251 14.94 -24.71 -15.29
N LEU A 252 14.02 -25.02 -14.36
CA LEU A 252 14.44 -25.27 -12.95
C LEU A 252 13.87 -26.48 -12.19
N ALA A 253 13.35 -27.54 -12.80
CA ALA A 253 12.97 -28.71 -12.00
C ALA A 253 13.18 -30.06 -12.71
N GLN A 254 13.78 -30.99 -11.96
CA GLN A 254 13.82 -32.44 -12.19
C GLN A 254 12.44 -32.99 -12.63
N ASP A 255 11.37 -32.35 -12.12
CA ASP A 255 9.96 -32.53 -12.48
C ASP A 255 9.63 -32.39 -13.99
N ARG A 256 10.35 -31.57 -14.77
CA ARG A 256 10.10 -31.46 -16.22
C ARG A 256 10.62 -32.66 -17.00
N ILE A 257 11.75 -33.23 -16.57
CA ILE A 257 12.30 -34.44 -17.19
C ILE A 257 11.27 -35.57 -17.08
N ALA A 258 10.54 -35.63 -15.96
CA ALA A 258 9.47 -36.60 -15.77
C ALA A 258 8.25 -36.37 -16.68
N SER A 259 7.95 -35.14 -17.10
CA SER A 259 6.76 -34.84 -17.90
C SER A 259 6.97 -34.79 -19.41
N GLY A 260 8.20 -34.49 -19.89
CA GLY A 260 8.51 -34.41 -21.32
C GLY A 260 7.91 -33.20 -22.07
N LYS A 261 7.13 -32.34 -21.39
CA LYS A 261 6.41 -31.22 -22.01
C LYS A 261 7.27 -29.94 -22.12
N ARG A 262 6.99 -29.10 -23.12
CA ARG A 262 7.64 -27.78 -23.32
C ARG A 262 6.62 -26.66 -23.14
N GLY A 263 7.06 -25.51 -22.62
CA GLY A 263 6.22 -24.35 -22.37
C GLY A 263 5.77 -24.24 -20.92
N PRO A 264 4.81 -23.33 -20.64
CA PRO A 264 4.22 -23.19 -19.32
C PRO A 264 3.45 -24.44 -18.90
N LEU A 265 3.51 -24.81 -17.62
CA LEU A 265 2.88 -26.03 -17.10
C LEU A 265 2.16 -25.76 -15.78
N TYR A 266 1.10 -26.52 -15.56
CA TYR A 266 0.46 -26.68 -14.26
C TYR A 266 0.77 -28.07 -13.69
N LYS A 267 1.06 -28.16 -12.39
CA LYS A 267 1.02 -29.44 -11.67
C LYS A 267 -0.28 -29.45 -10.86
N LEU A 268 -1.21 -30.30 -11.27
CA LEU A 268 -2.50 -30.46 -10.62
C LEU A 268 -2.47 -31.71 -9.76
N ARG A 269 -2.81 -31.55 -8.48
CA ARG A 269 -3.08 -32.65 -7.55
C ARG A 269 -4.50 -32.50 -7.02
N VAL A 270 -5.32 -33.52 -7.25
CA VAL A 270 -6.73 -33.51 -6.82
C VAL A 270 -6.91 -34.58 -5.75
N THR A 271 -7.53 -34.19 -4.63
CA THR A 271 -7.80 -35.11 -3.54
C THR A 271 -9.28 -35.13 -3.17
N LYS A 272 -9.75 -36.30 -2.74
CA LYS A 272 -11.09 -36.53 -2.19
C LYS A 272 -10.96 -37.34 -0.92
N ASN A 273 -11.37 -36.79 0.22
CA ASN A 273 -11.24 -37.46 1.52
C ASN A 273 -9.82 -37.99 1.77
N LEU A 274 -8.80 -37.15 1.52
CA LEU A 274 -7.35 -37.49 1.58
C LEU A 274 -6.82 -38.45 0.51
N ALA A 275 -7.68 -39.17 -0.22
CA ALA A 275 -7.25 -39.99 -1.35
C ALA A 275 -6.88 -39.12 -2.55
N VAL A 276 -5.70 -39.33 -3.13
CA VAL A 276 -5.26 -38.65 -4.35
C VAL A 276 -5.93 -39.32 -5.55
N ILE A 277 -6.81 -38.60 -6.22
CA ILE A 277 -7.52 -39.11 -7.41
C ILE A 277 -6.81 -38.73 -8.71
N PHE A 278 -6.02 -37.66 -8.69
CA PHE A 278 -5.22 -37.22 -9.82
C PHE A 278 -3.95 -36.51 -9.32
N ASN A 279 -2.83 -36.75 -9.98
CA ASN A 279 -1.57 -36.07 -9.74
C ASN A 279 -0.75 -36.06 -11.02
N GLY A 280 -0.77 -34.94 -11.75
CA GLY A 280 -0.19 -34.89 -13.08
C GLY A 280 0.14 -33.47 -13.55
N TYR A 281 0.89 -33.39 -14.64
CA TYR A 281 1.23 -32.14 -15.31
C TYR A 281 0.31 -31.88 -16.48
N LEU A 282 -0.21 -30.66 -16.56
CA LEU A 282 -1.10 -30.17 -17.60
C LEU A 282 -0.44 -29.02 -18.34
N SER A 283 -0.43 -29.08 -19.67
CA SER A 283 -0.24 -27.93 -20.54
C SER A 283 -1.48 -27.04 -20.51
N TYR A 284 -1.40 -25.86 -21.13
CA TYR A 284 -2.57 -25.02 -21.33
C TYR A 284 -3.67 -25.74 -22.10
N ASP A 285 -4.89 -25.58 -21.62
CA ASP A 285 -6.12 -26.16 -22.16
C ASP A 285 -6.13 -27.69 -22.24
N GLU A 286 -5.13 -28.36 -21.67
CA GLU A 286 -5.11 -29.81 -21.55
C GLU A 286 -6.03 -30.26 -20.42
N PRO A 287 -7.07 -31.07 -20.72
CA PRO A 287 -7.99 -31.53 -19.69
C PRO A 287 -7.40 -32.69 -18.88
N ALA A 288 -7.50 -32.61 -17.56
CA ALA A 288 -7.38 -33.75 -16.65
C ALA A 288 -8.73 -34.45 -16.51
N ASP A 289 -8.78 -35.75 -16.79
CA ASP A 289 -9.98 -36.56 -16.62
C ASP A 289 -10.09 -37.06 -15.17
N LEU A 290 -11.18 -36.66 -14.49
CA LEU A 290 -11.48 -37.00 -13.10
C LEU A 290 -12.70 -37.93 -13.00
N ARG A 291 -12.97 -38.72 -14.06
CA ARG A 291 -14.10 -39.65 -14.24
C ARG A 291 -15.46 -38.96 -14.39
N ALA A 292 -15.85 -38.13 -13.42
CA ALA A 292 -17.15 -37.46 -13.41
C ALA A 292 -17.15 -36.16 -14.22
N PHE A 293 -15.98 -35.55 -14.38
CA PHE A 293 -15.77 -34.30 -15.09
C PHE A 293 -14.31 -34.20 -15.56
N LYS A 294 -14.06 -33.25 -16.45
CA LYS A 294 -12.74 -32.85 -16.91
C LYS A 294 -12.45 -31.45 -16.39
N ILE A 295 -11.21 -31.21 -15.98
CA ILE A 295 -10.74 -29.88 -15.60
C ILE A 295 -9.55 -29.48 -16.46
N SER A 296 -9.60 -28.28 -17.03
CA SER A 296 -8.47 -27.69 -17.74
C SER A 296 -8.17 -26.29 -17.20
N PHE A 297 -6.98 -25.79 -17.50
CA PHE A 297 -6.57 -24.42 -17.16
C PHE A 297 -6.04 -23.73 -18.40
N SER A 298 -6.54 -22.53 -18.68
CA SER A 298 -6.06 -21.72 -19.79
C SER A 298 -4.88 -20.83 -19.38
N GLU A 299 -4.40 -20.01 -20.31
CA GLU A 299 -3.36 -19.01 -20.05
C GLU A 299 -3.71 -18.14 -18.83
N PRO A 300 -2.81 -18.04 -17.83
CA PRO A 300 -3.09 -17.31 -16.62
C PRO A 300 -2.87 -15.82 -16.85
N ARG A 301 -3.87 -15.03 -16.49
CA ARG A 301 -3.70 -13.59 -16.31
C ARG A 301 -2.86 -13.34 -15.07
N ARG A 302 -2.19 -12.21 -14.98
CA ARG A 302 -1.55 -11.80 -13.73
C ARG A 302 -2.53 -10.96 -12.94
N TRP A 303 -2.38 -10.95 -11.62
CA TRP A 303 -3.16 -10.08 -10.75
C TRP A 303 -2.26 -9.33 -9.79
N ALA A 304 -2.71 -8.17 -9.34
CA ALA A 304 -2.06 -7.39 -8.30
C ALA A 304 -3.05 -7.03 -7.19
N LYS A 305 -2.61 -7.19 -5.94
CA LYS A 305 -3.29 -6.66 -4.76
C LYS A 305 -2.80 -5.23 -4.57
N LEU A 306 -3.67 -4.28 -4.88
CA LEU A 306 -3.37 -2.86 -4.78
C LEU A 306 -3.89 -2.32 -3.45
N HIS A 307 -3.04 -1.58 -2.75
CA HIS A 307 -3.42 -0.76 -1.63
C HIS A 307 -3.58 0.68 -2.10
N ILE A 308 -4.79 1.20 -1.90
CA ILE A 308 -5.23 2.50 -2.39
C ILE A 308 -5.46 3.39 -1.17
N VAL A 309 -4.82 4.56 -1.16
CA VAL A 309 -4.97 5.56 -0.09
C VAL A 309 -5.30 6.90 -0.72
N ARG A 310 -6.38 7.56 -0.29
CA ARG A 310 -6.66 8.95 -0.65
C ARG A 310 -6.54 9.81 0.60
N ASP A 311 -5.61 10.75 0.60
CA ASP A 311 -5.30 11.55 1.79
C ASP A 311 -4.88 12.98 1.43
N TYR A 312 -5.79 13.94 1.62
CA TYR A 312 -5.52 15.36 1.39
C TYR A 312 -4.60 15.96 2.46
N GLY A 313 -4.59 15.40 3.66
CA GLY A 313 -3.74 15.86 4.75
C GLY A 313 -2.26 15.70 4.42
N LEU A 314 -1.91 14.72 3.58
CA LEU A 314 -0.54 14.49 3.15
C LEU A 314 0.07 15.71 2.44
N PHE A 315 -0.72 16.46 1.67
CA PHE A 315 -0.26 17.68 0.98
C PHE A 315 0.05 18.83 1.93
N LEU A 316 -0.46 18.80 3.17
CA LEU A 316 -0.11 19.76 4.21
C LEU A 316 1.01 19.21 5.12
N MET A 317 0.95 17.91 5.45
CA MET A 317 1.94 17.24 6.29
C MET A 317 3.33 17.25 5.66
N ALA A 318 3.46 16.86 4.40
CA ALA A 318 4.77 16.75 3.74
C ALA A 318 5.54 18.09 3.69
N PRO A 319 4.98 19.21 3.20
CA PRO A 319 5.70 20.49 3.23
C PRO A 319 5.92 21.00 4.66
N GLY A 320 5.00 20.76 5.59
CA GLY A 320 5.17 21.11 7.00
C GLY A 320 6.36 20.39 7.64
N ALA A 321 6.47 19.08 7.43
CA ALA A 321 7.60 18.27 7.89
C ALA A 321 8.92 18.72 7.25
N PHE A 322 8.93 18.96 5.94
CA PHE A 322 10.10 19.45 5.22
C PHE A 322 10.57 20.81 5.78
N LEU A 323 9.65 21.78 5.89
CA LEU A 323 9.96 23.11 6.42
C LEU A 323 10.51 23.05 7.85
N ALA A 324 9.89 22.26 8.72
CA ALA A 324 10.34 22.10 10.10
C ALA A 324 11.73 21.47 10.17
N PHE A 325 11.98 20.41 9.41
CA PHE A 325 13.25 19.69 9.38
C PHE A 325 14.41 20.56 8.92
N PHE A 326 14.31 21.17 7.73
CA PHE A 326 15.39 21.97 7.17
C PHE A 326 15.66 23.25 7.97
N SER A 327 14.62 23.84 8.56
CA SER A 327 14.78 25.01 9.45
C SER A 327 15.49 24.64 10.74
N ALA A 328 15.19 23.47 11.31
CA ALA A 328 15.89 22.96 12.49
C ALA A 328 17.35 22.63 12.17
N LEU A 329 17.62 21.98 11.03
CA LEU A 329 18.98 21.65 10.59
C LEU A 329 19.82 22.92 10.39
N ALA A 330 19.28 23.93 9.71
CA ALA A 330 19.95 25.22 9.53
C ALA A 330 20.23 25.93 10.87
N ALA A 331 19.33 25.80 11.85
CA ALA A 331 19.51 26.41 13.17
C ALA A 331 20.63 25.73 13.97
N VAL A 332 20.76 24.40 13.84
CA VAL A 332 21.89 23.64 14.40
C VAL A 332 23.18 24.03 13.70
N TRP A 333 23.18 24.08 12.37
CA TRP A 333 24.38 24.37 11.60
C TRP A 333 24.95 25.76 11.88
N ARG A 334 24.11 26.79 12.06
CA ARG A 334 24.56 28.15 12.44
C ARG A 334 25.23 28.25 13.81
N LYS A 335 25.08 27.23 14.67
CA LYS A 335 25.63 27.23 16.02
C LYS A 335 27.08 26.69 16.06
N TYR A 336 27.50 25.99 15.01
CA TYR A 336 28.83 25.43 14.84
C TYR A 336 29.60 26.22 13.79
#